data_AF-A0A2I1YZF3-F1
#
_entry.id   AF-A0A2I1YZF3-F1
#
_cell.length_a   1.000
_cell.length_b   1.000
_cell.length_c   1.000
_cell.angle_alpha   90.00
_cell.angle_beta   90.00
_cell.angle_gamma   90.00
#
_symmetry.space_group_name_H-M   'P 1'
#
loop_
_entity.id
_entity.type
_entity.pdbx_description
1 polymer ?
#
loop_
_entity_poly.entity_id
_entity_poly.type
_entity_poly.pdbx_seq_one_letter_code
_entity_poly.pdbx_strand_id
1 'polypeptide(L)' 'MEIITKIITGLGGVGTVTGLFWIWAGAVDFIQGRKNKDKQRQDDGSDSMTNGVYLAIASAGIAAAIVAALSQIKF' A
#
# COMPACT_ATOMS: atom_id res chain seq x y z
N MET A 1 -16.99 20.13 -1.98
CA MET A 1 -16.40 19.11 -2.87
C MET A 1 -14.88 19.10 -2.83
N GLU A 2 -14.20 20.24 -3.06
CA GLU A 2 -12.73 20.28 -3.14
C GLU A 2 -11.98 19.77 -1.89
N ILE A 3 -12.41 20.17 -0.69
CA ILE A 3 -11.80 19.70 0.58
C ILE A 3 -11.93 18.19 0.73
N ILE A 4 -13.11 17.63 0.42
CA ILE A 4 -13.37 16.18 0.52
C ILE A 4 -12.45 15.42 -0.44
N THR A 5 -12.33 15.88 -1.69
CA THR A 5 -11.42 15.29 -2.68
C THR A 5 -9.98 15.29 -2.18
N LYS A 6 -9.49 16.40 -1.59
CA LYS A 6 -8.12 16.47 -1.04
C LYS A 6 -7.89 15.47 0.10
N ILE A 7 -8.87 15.29 0.99
CA ILE A 7 -8.79 14.32 2.09
C ILE A 7 -8.68 12.89 1.53
N ILE A 8 -9.54 12.52 0.58
CA ILE A 8 -9.52 11.18 -0.02
C ILE A 8 -8.21 10.89 -0.75
N THR A 9 -7.73 11.84 -1.56
CA THR A 9 -6.43 11.71 -2.22
C THR A 9 -5.29 11.58 -1.20
N GLY A 10 -5.34 12.35 -0.11
CA GLY A 10 -4.38 12.24 1.00
C GLY A 10 -4.38 10.86 1.66
N LEU A 11 -5.57 10.30 1.95
CA LEU A 11 -5.70 8.96 2.51
C LEU A 11 -5.17 7.87 1.56
N GLY A 12 -5.45 7.98 0.26
CA GLY A 12 -4.87 7.10 -0.75
C GLY A 12 -3.34 7.17 -0.75
N GLY A 13 -2.77 8.37 -0.65
CA GLY A 13 -1.33 8.58 -0.52
C GLY A 13 -0.73 7.94 0.73
N VAL A 14 -1.38 8.09 1.89
CA VAL A 14 -0.92 7.45 3.14
C VAL A 14 -0.95 5.93 3.04
N GLY A 15 -2.00 5.36 2.44
CA GLY A 15 -2.08 3.92 2.16
C GLY A 15 -0.96 3.47 1.23
N THR A 16 -0.65 4.29 0.21
CA THR A 16 0.42 3.98 -0.74
C THR A 16 1.77 3.94 -0.05
N VAL A 17 2.09 4.97 0.74
CA VAL A 17 3.33 5.07 1.52
C VAL A 17 3.45 3.91 2.50
N THR A 18 2.38 3.55 3.21
CA THR A 18 2.37 2.41 4.14
C THR A 18 2.69 1.10 3.41
N GLY A 19 2.06 0.85 2.26
CA GLY A 19 2.35 -0.32 1.44
C GLY A 19 3.81 -0.39 0.99
N LEU A 20 4.39 0.73 0.57
CA LEU A 20 5.82 0.81 0.20
C LEU A 20 6.75 0.50 1.37
N PHE A 21 6.42 0.95 2.59
CA PHE A 21 7.18 0.60 3.79
C PHE A 21 7.13 -0.90 4.10
N TRP A 22 5.98 -1.55 3.88
CA TRP A 22 5.85 -2.99 4.07
C TRP A 22 6.69 -3.77 3.04
N ILE A 23 6.71 -3.32 1.78
CA ILE A 23 7.60 -3.89 0.76
C ILE A 23 9.06 -3.79 1.18
N TRP A 24 9.47 -2.63 1.69
CA TRP A 24 10.84 -2.45 2.18
C TRP A 24 11.13 -3.41 3.33
N ALA A 25 10.31 -3.41 4.38
CA ALA A 25 10.51 -4.23 5.55
C ALA A 25 10.56 -5.73 5.20
N GLY A 26 9.61 -6.20 4.39
CA GLY A 26 9.58 -7.57 3.90
C GLY A 26 10.81 -7.96 3.08
N ALA A 27 11.34 -7.05 2.25
CA ALA A 27 12.58 -7.30 1.51
C ALA A 27 13.78 -7.47 2.45
N VAL A 28 13.87 -6.68 3.51
CA VAL A 28 14.91 -6.82 4.53
C VAL A 28 14.80 -8.16 5.24
N ASP A 29 13.59 -8.57 5.65
CA ASP A 29 13.37 -9.86 6.31
C ASP A 29 13.67 -11.04 5.40
N PHE A 30 13.28 -10.97 4.13
CA PHE A 30 13.59 -12.00 3.15
C PHE A 30 15.10 -12.18 2.95
N ILE A 31 15.84 -11.09 2.79
CA ILE A 31 17.30 -11.12 2.63
C ILE A 31 17.98 -11.69 3.88
N GLN A 32 17.55 -11.27 5.07
CA GLN A 32 18.10 -11.77 6.33
C GLN A 32 17.78 -13.25 6.54
N GLY A 33 16.54 -13.67 6.27
CA GLY A 33 16.13 -15.07 6.36
C GLY A 33 16.94 -15.95 5.41
N ARG A 34 17.15 -15.50 4.17
CA ARG A 34 18.01 -16.17 3.19
C ARG A 34 19.44 -16.33 3.70
N LYS A 35 20.02 -15.27 4.24
CA LYS A 35 21.39 -15.28 4.78
C LYS A 35 21.53 -16.28 5.93
N ASN A 36 20.51 -16.38 6.78
CA ASN A 36 20.54 -17.22 7.99
C ASN A 36 19.95 -18.62 7.78
N LYS A 37 19.54 -18.98 6.55
CA LYS A 37 18.80 -20.22 6.24
C LYS A 37 17.51 -20.39 7.06
N ASP A 38 16.95 -19.28 7.52
CA ASP A 38 15.67 -19.22 8.21
C ASP A 38 14.57 -19.13 7.14
N LYS A 39 13.85 -20.22 6.91
CA LYS A 39 12.80 -20.31 5.90
C LYS A 39 11.54 -19.55 6.31
N GLN A 40 11.18 -19.59 7.59
CA GLN A 40 9.99 -18.90 8.07
C GLN A 40 10.12 -17.39 7.85
N ARG A 41 11.27 -16.82 8.20
CA ARG A 41 11.51 -15.39 7.98
C ARG A 41 11.56 -14.99 6.50
N GLN A 42 11.94 -15.92 5.62
CA GLN A 42 11.84 -15.68 4.17
C GLN A 42 10.38 -15.62 3.73
N ASP A 43 9.58 -16.59 4.13
CA ASP A 43 8.17 -16.66 3.76
C ASP A 43 7.42 -15.42 4.29
N ASP A 44 7.61 -15.08 5.57
CA ASP A 44 7.03 -13.88 6.20
C ASP A 44 7.45 -12.58 5.47
N GLY A 45 8.72 -12.49 5.07
CA GLY A 45 9.23 -11.35 4.30
C GLY A 45 8.58 -11.24 2.91
N SER A 46 8.41 -12.37 2.23
CA SER A 46 7.77 -12.43 0.90
C SER A 46 6.27 -12.12 0.95
N ASP A 47 5.58 -12.56 2.00
CA ASP A 47 4.17 -12.26 2.24
C ASP A 47 3.99 -10.77 2.56
N SER A 48 4.86 -10.20 3.39
CA SER A 48 4.87 -8.77 3.70
C SER A 48 5.07 -7.93 2.43
N MET A 49 5.98 -8.34 1.54
CA MET A 49 6.16 -7.68 0.23
C MET A 49 4.90 -7.75 -0.63
N THR A 50 4.28 -8.92 -0.75
CA THR A 50 3.07 -9.12 -1.57
C THR A 50 1.91 -8.28 -1.06
N ASN A 51 1.68 -8.30 0.26
CA ASN A 51 0.66 -7.50 0.91
C ASN A 51 0.94 -5.99 0.78
N GLY A 52 2.21 -5.59 0.88
CA GLY A 52 2.64 -4.21 0.69
C GLY A 52 2.38 -3.71 -0.73
N VAL A 53 2.65 -4.52 -1.77
CA VAL A 53 2.32 -4.20 -3.17
C VAL A 53 0.82 -4.02 -3.35
N TYR A 54 0.03 -4.96 -2.83
CA TYR A 54 -1.43 -4.87 -2.91
C TYR A 54 -1.94 -3.59 -2.25
N LEU A 55 -1.51 -3.30 -1.02
CA LEU A 55 -1.90 -2.10 -0.30
C LEU A 55 -1.49 -0.83 -1.05
N ALA A 56 -0.27 -0.80 -1.59
CA ALA A 56 0.26 0.36 -2.29
C ALA A 56 -0.57 0.71 -3.52
N ILE A 57 -0.91 -0.29 -4.33
CA ILE A 57 -1.68 -0.10 -5.57
C ILE A 57 -3.15 0.12 -5.28
N ALA A 58 -3.74 -0.70 -4.41
CA ALA A 58 -5.17 -0.66 -4.11
C ALA A 58 -5.57 0.67 -3.45
N SER A 59 -4.76 1.19 -2.52
CA SER A 59 -5.07 2.47 -1.85
C SER A 59 -5.13 3.65 -2.83
N ALA A 60 -4.17 3.76 -3.75
CA ALA A 60 -4.20 4.78 -4.79
C ALA A 60 -5.40 4.61 -5.74
N GLY A 61 -5.66 3.37 -6.18
CA GLY A 61 -6.77 3.06 -7.09
C GLY A 61 -8.15 3.35 -6.48
N ILE A 62 -8.35 2.95 -5.22
CA ILE A 62 -9.61 3.20 -4.49
C ILE A 62 -9.81 4.70 -4.28
N ALA A 63 -8.77 5.44 -3.86
CA ALA A 63 -8.87 6.88 -3.69
C ALA A 63 -9.24 7.58 -5.01
N ALA A 64 -8.61 7.20 -6.13
CA ALA A 64 -8.94 7.74 -7.44
C ALA A 64 -10.40 7.42 -7.85
N ALA A 65 -10.87 6.20 -7.62
CA ALA A 65 -12.24 5.81 -7.92
C ALA A 65 -13.28 6.60 -7.09
N ILE A 66 -13.00 6.83 -5.80
CA ILE A 66 -13.87 7.65 -4.94
C ILE A 66 -13.92 9.09 -5.44
N VAL A 67 -12.77 9.68 -5.78
CA VAL A 67 -12.72 11.06 -6.32
C VAL A 67 -13.48 11.15 -7.64
N ALA A 68 -13.35 10.16 -8.52
CA ALA A 68 -14.10 10.11 -9.77
C ALA A 68 -15.61 10.04 -9.51
N ALA A 69 -16.07 9.20 -8.57
CA ALA A 69 -17.48 9.11 -8.20
C ALA A 69 -18.01 10.42 -7.60
N LEU A 70 -17.24 11.07 -6.72
CA LEU A 70 -17.60 12.36 -6.13
C LEU A 70 -17.77 13.46 -7.18
N SER A 71 -16.97 13.44 -8.26
CA SER A 71 -17.07 14.42 -9.35
C SER A 71 -18.40 14.36 -10.12
N GLN A 72 -19.11 13.22 -10.07
CA GLN A 72 -20.38 13.02 -10.75
C GLN A 72 -21.57 13.54 -9.92
N ILE A 73 -21.40 13.76 -8.62
CA ILE A 73 -22.45 14.29 -7.76
C ILE A 73 -22.49 15.81 -7.93
N LYS A 74 -23.50 16.30 -8.66
CA LYS A 74 -23.74 17.74 -8.90
C LYS A 74 -24.87 18.24 -8.00
N PHE A 75 -24.59 19.29 -7.24
CA PHE A 75 -25.56 20.13 -6.55
C PHE A 75 -25.45 21.54 -7.10
#